data_AF-A0A931NJP7-F1
#
_entry.id   AF-A0A931NJP7-F1
#
_cell.length_a   1.000
_cell.length_b   1.000
_cell.length_c   1.000
_cell.angle_alpha   90.00
_cell.angle_beta   90.00
_cell.angle_gamma   90.00
#
_symmetry.space_group_name_H-M   'P 1'
#
loop_
_entity.id
_entity.type
_entity.pdbx_description
1 polymer ?
#
loop_
_entity_poly.entity_id
_entity_poly.type
_entity_poly.pdbx_seq_one_letter_code
_entity_poly.pdbx_strand_id
1 'polypeptide(L)'
;MSDNYKAFRVHRALAVLYGVLALLLSSALFFPPMGYGQWGVLPVLVFFGLVAFVHGWTAMACRAGSEPGRKASIAIAVLMLCGFPIGTLIGAYLLSVTWKGWPAPQFTAS
;
A
#
# COMPACT_ATOMS: atom_id res chain seq x y z
N MET A 1 -18.22 -7.29 7.05
CA MET A 1 -16.96 -7.36 6.27
C MET A 1 -15.85 -7.78 7.21
N SER A 2 -15.09 -8.83 6.87
CA SER A 2 -13.99 -9.32 7.68
C SER A 2 -12.81 -8.33 7.70
N ASP A 3 -12.04 -8.33 8.77
CA ASP A 3 -10.97 -7.37 9.00
C ASP A 3 -9.82 -7.49 7.97
N ASN A 4 -9.51 -8.71 7.54
CA ASN A 4 -8.56 -8.95 6.45
C ASN A 4 -9.00 -8.28 5.14
N TYR A 5 -10.31 -8.26 4.86
CA TYR A 5 -10.84 -7.61 3.66
C TYR A 5 -10.87 -6.08 3.79
N LYS A 6 -11.06 -5.54 5.01
CA LYS A 6 -10.90 -4.10 5.27
C LYS A 6 -9.45 -3.67 5.00
N ALA A 7 -8.47 -4.40 5.52
CA ALA A 7 -7.05 -4.16 5.26
C ALA A 7 -6.72 -4.26 3.75
N PHE A 8 -7.24 -5.28 3.07
CA PHE A 8 -7.12 -5.42 1.61
C PHE A 8 -7.57 -4.15 0.86
N ARG A 9 -8.73 -3.59 1.20
CA ARG A 9 -9.24 -2.39 0.53
C ARG A 9 -8.34 -1.18 0.73
N VAL A 10 -7.80 -1.00 1.94
CA VAL A 10 -6.88 0.11 2.24
C VAL A 10 -5.57 -0.06 1.47
N HIS A 11 -4.94 -1.22 1.54
CA HIS A 11 -3.70 -1.48 0.81
C HIS A 11 -3.90 -1.37 -0.71
N ARG A 12 -5.04 -1.85 -1.25
CA ARG A 12 -5.37 -1.67 -2.67
C ARG A 12 -5.53 -0.19 -3.04
N ALA A 13 -6.24 0.58 -2.22
CA ALA A 13 -6.41 2.02 -2.46
C ALA A 13 -5.06 2.76 -2.43
N LEU A 14 -4.19 2.45 -1.48
CA LEU A 14 -2.84 3.00 -1.40
C LEU A 14 -1.98 2.59 -2.60
N ALA A 15 -2.03 1.32 -3.01
CA ALA A 15 -1.31 0.86 -4.20
C ALA A 15 -1.73 1.62 -5.47
N VAL A 16 -3.04 1.83 -5.66
CA VAL A 16 -3.55 2.65 -6.77
C VAL A 16 -3.11 4.11 -6.62
N LEU A 17 -3.24 4.70 -5.44
CA LEU A 17 -2.84 6.08 -5.19
C LEU A 17 -1.36 6.31 -5.54
N TYR A 18 -0.46 5.50 -4.99
CA TYR A 18 0.97 5.64 -5.24
C TYR A 18 1.35 5.29 -6.68
N GLY A 19 0.66 4.33 -7.32
CA GLY A 19 0.84 4.02 -8.73
C GLY A 19 0.42 5.19 -9.64
N VAL A 20 -0.72 5.83 -9.36
CA VAL A 20 -1.16 7.03 -10.09
C VAL A 20 -0.20 8.20 -9.86
N LEU A 21 0.25 8.42 -8.62
CA LEU A 21 1.24 9.44 -8.31
C LEU A 21 2.56 9.20 -9.04
N ALA A 22 3.03 7.94 -9.13
CA ALA A 22 4.21 7.59 -9.91
C ALA A 22 4.04 8.06 -11.36
N LEU A 23 2.93 7.71 -12.01
CA LEU A 23 2.68 8.06 -13.40
C LEU A 23 2.55 9.57 -13.61
N LEU A 24 1.81 10.28 -12.76
CA LEU A 24 1.60 11.71 -12.90
C LEU A 24 2.90 12.50 -12.69
N LEU A 25 3.66 12.19 -11.63
CA LEU A 25 4.93 12.86 -11.35
C LEU A 25 5.99 12.55 -12.39
N SER A 26 6.10 11.28 -12.81
CA SER A 26 7.01 10.91 -13.89
C SER A 26 6.67 11.63 -15.19
N SER A 27 5.38 11.74 -15.52
CA SER A 27 4.93 12.50 -16.70
C SER A 27 5.32 13.98 -16.59
N ALA A 28 5.04 14.61 -15.44
CA ALA A 28 5.36 16.02 -15.20
C ALA A 28 6.87 16.31 -15.26
N LEU A 29 7.73 15.38 -14.84
CA LEU A 29 9.18 15.53 -14.89
C LEU A 29 9.78 15.23 -16.27
N PHE A 30 9.14 14.33 -17.04
CA PHE A 30 9.62 13.94 -18.35
C PHE A 30 9.33 15.00 -19.42
N PHE A 31 8.13 15.59 -19.38
CA PHE A 31 7.68 16.56 -20.39
C PHE A 31 8.12 18.00 -20.06
N PRO A 32 8.16 18.90 -21.06
CA PRO A 32 8.39 20.33 -20.83
C PRO A 32 7.33 20.93 -19.88
N PRO A 33 7.69 21.91 -19.04
CA PRO A 33 8.95 22.66 -19.05
C PRO A 33 10.09 22.04 -18.24
N MET A 34 9.86 20.99 -17.44
CA MET A 34 10.87 20.44 -16.53
C MET A 34 11.96 19.67 -17.27
N GLY A 35 11.57 18.77 -18.19
CA GLY A 35 12.48 18.16 -19.17
C GLY A 35 13.70 17.42 -18.60
N TYR A 36 13.65 16.92 -17.36
CA TYR A 36 14.78 16.22 -16.74
C TYR A 36 15.13 14.87 -17.41
N GLY A 37 14.29 14.42 -18.34
CA GLY A 37 14.45 13.16 -19.04
C GLY A 37 14.40 11.95 -18.10
N GLN A 38 14.95 10.81 -18.57
CA GLN A 38 14.89 9.55 -17.83
C GLN A 38 15.53 9.61 -16.43
N TRP A 39 16.58 10.41 -16.25
CA TRP A 39 17.32 10.47 -14.98
C TRP A 39 16.55 11.20 -13.87
N GLY A 40 15.69 12.17 -14.21
CA GLY A 40 14.77 12.77 -13.24
C GLY A 40 13.59 11.87 -12.89
N VAL A 41 13.17 11.01 -13.84
CA VAL A 41 12.01 10.13 -13.70
C VAL A 41 12.30 8.87 -12.89
N LEU A 42 13.49 8.29 -13.07
CA LEU A 42 13.86 7.02 -12.45
C LEU A 42 13.71 7.00 -10.92
N PRO A 43 14.18 8.00 -10.14
CA PRO A 43 14.00 8.00 -8.70
C PRO A 43 12.52 8.00 -8.27
N VAL A 44 11.67 8.72 -9.01
CA VAL A 44 10.23 8.77 -8.75
C VAL A 44 9.59 7.41 -9.01
N LEU A 45 9.89 6.78 -10.16
CA LEU A 45 9.36 5.46 -10.48
C LEU A 45 9.84 4.39 -9.49
N VAL A 46 11.11 4.42 -9.09
CA VAL A 46 11.66 3.47 -8.13
C VAL A 46 10.98 3.64 -6.78
N PHE A 47 10.92 4.87 -6.24
CA PHE A 47 10.34 5.11 -4.92
C PHE A 47 8.84 4.82 -4.91
N PHE A 48 8.05 5.50 -5.75
CA PHE A 48 6.60 5.34 -5.77
C PHE A 48 6.17 3.97 -6.28
N GLY A 49 6.90 3.40 -7.25
CA GLY A 49 6.66 2.05 -7.75
C GLY A 49 6.92 0.99 -6.68
N LEU A 50 8.00 1.12 -5.90
CA LEU A 50 8.26 0.21 -4.78
C LEU A 50 7.16 0.31 -3.70
N VAL A 51 6.76 1.53 -3.34
CA VAL A 51 5.68 1.74 -2.37
C VAL A 51 4.36 1.13 -2.88
N ALA A 52 4.00 1.41 -4.15
CA ALA A 52 2.81 0.84 -4.77
C ALA A 52 2.86 -0.70 -4.83
N PHE A 53 4.02 -1.26 -5.15
CA PHE A 53 4.26 -2.71 -5.17
C PHE A 53 4.09 -3.34 -3.79
N VAL A 54 4.70 -2.77 -2.74
CA VAL A 54 4.57 -3.27 -1.37
C VAL A 54 3.11 -3.28 -0.93
N HIS A 55 2.39 -2.17 -1.16
CA HIS A 55 0.96 -2.11 -0.85
C HIS A 55 0.14 -3.10 -1.70
N GLY A 56 0.45 -3.27 -2.99
CA GLY A 56 -0.25 -4.20 -3.87
C GLY A 56 -0.06 -5.66 -3.44
N TRP A 57 1.17 -6.05 -3.13
CA TRP A 57 1.50 -7.37 -2.60
C TRP A 57 0.81 -7.62 -1.24
N THR A 58 0.90 -6.67 -0.30
CA THR A 58 0.21 -6.79 1.00
C THR A 58 -1.30 -6.89 0.82
N ALA A 59 -1.90 -6.15 -0.12
CA ALA A 59 -3.32 -6.27 -0.43
C ALA A 59 -3.71 -7.70 -0.82
N MET A 60 -2.96 -8.32 -1.75
CA MET A 60 -3.22 -9.71 -2.16
C MET A 60 -3.07 -10.69 -0.99
N ALA A 61 -2.06 -10.52 -0.15
CA ALA A 61 -1.86 -11.32 1.05
C ALA A 61 -3.01 -11.17 2.07
N CYS A 62 -3.50 -9.94 2.29
CA CYS A 62 -4.68 -9.67 3.14
C CYS A 62 -5.96 -10.29 2.57
N ARG A 63 -6.15 -10.24 1.24
CA ARG A 63 -7.29 -10.87 0.58
C ARG A 63 -7.32 -12.38 0.83
N ALA A 64 -6.15 -13.03 0.81
CA ALA A 64 -6.00 -14.44 1.15
C ALA A 64 -6.12 -14.73 2.66
N GLY A 65 -6.16 -13.70 3.53
CA GLY A 65 -6.21 -13.88 4.98
C GLY A 65 -4.90 -14.43 5.57
N SER A 66 -3.77 -14.26 4.88
CA SER A 66 -2.51 -14.89 5.28
C SER A 66 -1.82 -14.17 6.44
N GLU A 67 -1.11 -14.94 7.28
CA GLU A 67 -0.34 -14.39 8.39
C GLU A 67 0.76 -13.40 7.94
N PRO A 68 1.51 -13.65 6.84
CA PRO A 68 2.45 -12.67 6.30
C PRO A 68 1.78 -11.35 5.90
N GLY A 69 0.57 -11.40 5.33
CA GLY A 69 -0.19 -10.20 4.99
C GLY A 69 -0.54 -9.36 6.21
N ARG A 70 -0.93 -10.03 7.31
CA ARG A 70 -1.18 -9.36 8.60
C ARG A 70 0.07 -8.72 9.18
N LYS A 71 1.19 -9.46 9.24
CA LYS A 71 2.48 -8.95 9.75
C LYS A 71 2.98 -7.74 8.95
N ALA A 72 2.92 -7.83 7.61
CA ALA A 72 3.26 -6.71 6.74
C ALA A 72 2.36 -5.50 6.97
N SER A 73 1.05 -5.71 7.13
CA SER A 73 0.10 -4.62 7.43
C SER A 73 0.41 -3.93 8.75
N ILE A 74 0.78 -4.67 9.80
CA ILE A 74 1.18 -4.09 11.10
C ILE A 74 2.46 -3.25 10.94
N ALA A 75 3.48 -3.79 10.26
CA ALA A 75 4.72 -3.06 10.03
C ALA A 75 4.48 -1.75 9.26
N ILE A 76 3.70 -1.82 8.18
CA ILE A 76 3.30 -0.65 7.39
C ILE A 76 2.49 0.33 8.24
N ALA A 77 1.53 -0.16 9.03
CA ALA A 77 0.71 0.68 9.90
C ALA A 77 1.57 1.49 10.90
N VAL A 78 2.55 0.85 11.54
CA VAL A 78 3.49 1.51 12.45
C VAL A 78 4.30 2.58 11.72
N LEU A 79 4.81 2.30 10.53
CA LEU A 79 5.52 3.31 9.71
C LEU A 79 4.60 4.48 9.35
N MET A 80 3.35 4.21 8.98
CA MET A 80 2.37 5.23 8.63
C MET A 80 2.01 6.14 9.82
N LEU A 81 2.10 5.66 11.07
CA LEU A 81 1.87 6.50 12.25
C LEU A 81 2.76 7.75 12.28
N CYS A 82 3.95 7.69 11.68
CA CYS A 82 4.89 8.81 11.56
C CYS A 82 4.53 9.81 10.45
N GLY A 83 3.62 9.50 9.54
CA GLY A 83 3.27 10.31 8.37
C GLY A 83 2.19 11.38 8.62
N PHE A 84 2.23 12.07 9.76
CA PHE A 84 1.17 12.96 10.25
C PHE A 84 0.68 14.00 9.21
N PRO A 85 -0.64 14.31 9.17
CA PRO A 85 -1.74 13.70 9.93
C PRO A 85 -2.38 12.49 9.21
N ILE A 86 -2.33 12.48 7.88
CA ILE A 86 -3.06 11.50 7.06
C ILE A 86 -2.50 10.10 7.26
N GLY A 87 -1.17 9.95 7.30
CA GLY A 87 -0.53 8.68 7.57
C GLY A 87 -0.95 8.11 8.92
N THR A 88 -1.03 8.97 9.95
CA THR A 88 -1.42 8.57 11.31
C THR A 88 -2.82 7.98 11.35
N LEU A 89 -3.78 8.62 10.69
CA LEU A 89 -5.16 8.12 10.64
C LEU A 89 -5.27 6.77 9.94
N ILE A 90 -4.59 6.62 8.79
CA ILE A 90 -4.61 5.35 8.03
C ILE A 90 -3.88 4.25 8.80
N GLY A 91 -2.73 4.56 9.40
CA GLY A 91 -1.95 3.64 10.22
C GLY A 91 -2.75 3.16 11.43
N ALA A 92 -3.39 4.07 12.18
CA ALA A 92 -4.24 3.70 13.31
C ALA A 92 -5.41 2.80 12.89
N TYR A 93 -6.06 3.11 11.76
CA TYR A 93 -7.12 2.26 11.21
C TYR A 93 -6.62 0.87 10.82
N LEU A 94 -5.52 0.77 10.06
CA LEU A 94 -4.92 -0.51 9.69
C LEU A 94 -4.57 -1.34 10.92
N LEU A 95 -3.93 -0.70 11.91
CA LEU A 95 -3.56 -1.35 13.15
C LEU A 95 -4.80 -1.92 13.86
N SER A 96 -5.90 -1.16 13.94
CA SER A 96 -7.14 -1.60 14.58
C SER A 96 -7.72 -2.88 13.96
N VAL A 97 -7.59 -3.07 12.65
CA VAL A 97 -8.09 -4.24 11.93
C VAL A 97 -7.06 -5.38 11.82
N THR A 98 -5.79 -5.14 12.11
CA THR A 98 -4.73 -6.17 12.05
C THR A 98 -4.26 -6.65 13.43
N TRP A 99 -4.61 -5.92 14.50
CA TRP A 99 -4.12 -6.17 15.86
C TRP A 99 -4.50 -7.57 16.35
N LYS A 100 -5.76 -7.96 16.12
CA LYS A 100 -6.24 -9.32 16.43
C LYS A 100 -5.88 -10.27 15.29
N GLY A 101 -5.61 -11.53 15.63
CA GLY A 101 -5.42 -12.57 14.63
C GLY A 101 -6.65 -12.71 13.75
N TRP A 102 -6.44 -12.83 12.44
CA TRP A 102 -7.53 -13.17 11.52
C TRP A 102 -7.80 -14.68 11.58
N PRO A 103 -9.06 -15.11 11.41
CA PRO A 103 -9.36 -16.52 11.24
C PRO A 103 -8.55 -17.10 10.08
N ALA A 104 -8.14 -18.36 10.20
CA ALA A 104 -7.48 -19.06 9.11
C ALA A 104 -8.35 -19.01 7.83
N PRO A 105 -7.73 -18.98 6.64
CA PRO A 105 -8.47 -18.95 5.38
C PRO A 105 -9.44 -20.13 5.33
N GLN A 106 -10.74 -19.84 5.24
CA GLN A 106 -11.75 -20.88 5.03
C GLN A 106 -11.63 -21.35 3.58
N PHE A 107 -10.78 -22.35 3.34
CA PHE A 107 -10.82 -23.13 2.10
C PHE A 107 -12.14 -23.92 2.12
N THR A 108 -13.22 -23.32 1.64
CA THR A 108 -14.38 -24.09 1.23
C THR A 108 -14.00 -24.76 -0.09
N ALA A 109 -13.59 -26.03 -0.01
CA ALA A 109 -13.62 -26.91 -1.15
C ALA A 109 -15.09 -27.03 -1.59
N SER A 110 -15.43 -26.41 -2.71
CA SER A 110 -16.70 -26.57 -3.42
C SER A 110 -16.40 -26.74 -4.89
#